data_AF-A0A973DLF7-F1
#
_entry.id   AF-A0A973DLF7-F1
#
_cell.length_a   1.000
_cell.length_b   1.000
_cell.length_c   1.000
_cell.angle_alpha   90.00
_cell.angle_beta   90.00
_cell.angle_gamma   90.00
#
_symmetry.space_group_name_H-M   'P 1'
#
loop_
_entity.id
_entity.type
_entity.pdbx_description
1 polymer ?
#
loop_
_entity_poly.entity_id
_entity_poly.type
_entity_poly.pdbx_seq_one_letter_code
_entity_poly.pdbx_strand_id
1 'polypeptide(L)' 'MPEYKAPLKDIEFVMNDVLNFEQHYASLPGGEEATPDLVNAILVEAAKFSEEVLSPINQTGDQQGCTRHEDGSVPT' A
#
# COMPACT_ATOMS: atom_id res chain seq x y z
N MET A 1 0.72 5.56 -19.13
CA MET A 1 1.42 4.58 -18.26
C MET A 1 0.48 3.39 -18.08
N PRO A 2 0.94 2.12 -18.00
CA PRO A 2 0.02 1.02 -17.71
C PRO A 2 -0.67 1.25 -16.36
N GLU A 3 -1.95 0.88 -16.28
CA GLU A 3 -2.70 0.89 -15.01
C GLU A 3 -2.01 -0.05 -14.02
N TYR A 4 -1.78 0.44 -12.80
CA TYR A 4 -1.28 -0.39 -11.72
C TYR A 4 -2.35 -1.42 -11.33
N LYS A 5 -1.92 -2.66 -11.12
CA LYS A 5 -2.75 -3.72 -10.53
C LYS A 5 -1.99 -4.32 -9.36
N ALA A 6 -2.59 -4.31 -8.18
CA ALA A 6 -1.95 -4.85 -6.99
C ALA A 6 -1.83 -6.39 -7.10
N PRO A 7 -0.64 -6.98 -6.88
CA PRO A 7 -0.43 -8.42 -6.97
C PRO A 7 -0.87 -9.12 -5.68
N LEU A 8 -2.16 -9.01 -5.32
CA LEU A 8 -2.71 -9.52 -4.06
C LEU A 8 -2.40 -10.99 -3.81
N LYS A 9 -2.47 -11.84 -4.85
CA LYS A 9 -2.17 -13.27 -4.74
C LYS A 9 -0.73 -13.55 -4.29
N ASP A 10 0.22 -12.79 -4.83
CA ASP A 10 1.64 -12.97 -4.49
C ASP A 10 1.92 -12.45 -3.09
N ILE A 11 1.28 -11.34 -2.70
CA ILE A 11 1.35 -10.80 -1.33
C ILE A 11 0.77 -11.79 -0.33
N GLU A 12 -0.42 -12.34 -0.60
CA GLU A 12 -1.07 -13.35 0.22
C GLU A 12 -0.19 -14.59 0.37
N PHE A 13 0.40 -15.08 -0.72
CA PHE A 13 1.32 -16.22 -0.69
C PHE A 13 2.54 -15.95 0.21
N VAL A 14 3.17 -14.78 0.06
CA VAL A 14 4.34 -14.44 0.88
C VAL A 14 3.95 -14.31 2.35
N MET A 15 2.83 -13.66 2.66
CA MET A 15 2.40 -13.47 4.05
C MET A 15 2.01 -14.78 4.72
N ASN A 16 1.22 -15.61 4.05
CA ASN A 16 0.67 -16.84 4.63
C ASN A 16 1.65 -18.01 4.52
N ASP A 17 2.06 -18.36 3.30
CA ASP A 17 2.79 -19.60 3.02
C ASP A 17 4.30 -19.49 3.30
N VAL A 18 4.88 -18.29 3.15
CA VAL A 18 6.32 -18.09 3.34
C VAL A 18 6.65 -17.58 4.74
N LEU A 19 5.90 -16.58 5.23
CA LEU A 19 6.22 -15.88 6.47
C LEU A 19 5.42 -16.33 7.68
N ASN A 20 4.35 -17.11 7.47
CA ASN A 20 3.45 -17.56 8.53
C ASN A 20 3.03 -16.40 9.45
N PHE A 21 2.55 -15.32 8.83
CA PHE A 21 2.44 -14.02 9.49
C PHE A 21 1.51 -14.05 10.71
N GLU A 22 0.46 -14.85 10.69
CA GLU A 22 -0.52 -14.95 11.78
C GLU A 22 0.16 -15.35 13.10
N GLN A 23 0.91 -16.46 13.12
CA GLN A 23 1.64 -16.88 14.32
C GLN A 23 2.76 -15.89 14.68
N HIS A 24 3.38 -15.27 13.68
CA HIS A 24 4.42 -14.27 13.94
C HIS A 24 3.83 -13.07 14.70
N TYR A 25 2.75 -12.49 14.20
CA TYR A 25 2.10 -11.33 14.82
C TYR A 25 1.48 -11.66 16.17
N ALA A 26 0.88 -12.84 16.33
CA ALA A 26 0.39 -13.31 17.63
C ALA A 26 1.48 -13.41 18.72
N SER A 27 2.76 -13.52 18.32
CA SER A 27 3.89 -13.53 19.25
C SER A 27 4.37 -12.13 19.68
N LEU A 28 3.90 -11.08 19.01
CA LEU A 28 4.33 -9.70 19.26
C LEU A 28 3.37 -8.99 20.23
N PRO A 29 3.89 -8.20 21.18
CA PRO A 29 3.04 -7.35 22.02
C PRO A 29 2.22 -6.38 21.16
N GLY A 30 0.89 -6.43 21.26
CA GLY A 30 0.01 -5.58 20.45
C GLY A 30 -0.31 -6.12 19.05
N GLY A 31 0.13 -7.35 18.73
CA GLY A 31 -0.14 -8.01 17.45
C GLY A 31 -1.40 -8.88 17.44
N GLU A 32 -2.16 -8.91 18.55
CA GLU A 32 -3.28 -9.83 18.76
C GLU A 32 -4.45 -9.57 17.78
N GLU A 33 -4.58 -8.34 17.29
CA GLU A 33 -5.64 -7.95 16.36
C GLU A 33 -5.31 -8.19 14.88
N ALA A 34 -4.07 -8.58 14.56
CA ALA A 34 -3.65 -8.85 13.18
C ALA A 34 -4.14 -10.22 12.68
N THR A 35 -5.45 -10.44 12.74
CA THR A 35 -6.09 -11.67 12.27
C THR A 35 -6.05 -11.77 10.74
N PRO A 36 -6.12 -12.99 10.18
CA PRO A 36 -6.17 -13.20 8.73
C PRO A 36 -7.26 -12.39 8.02
N ASP A 37 -8.46 -12.35 8.58
CA ASP A 37 -9.59 -11.63 8.00
C ASP A 37 -9.35 -10.11 8.00
N LEU A 38 -8.82 -9.56 9.11
CA LEU A 38 -8.56 -8.13 9.20
C LEU A 38 -7.44 -7.70 8.24
N VAL A 39 -6.34 -8.45 8.22
CA VAL A 39 -5.20 -8.15 7.36
C VAL A 39 -5.59 -8.27 5.89
N ASN A 40 -6.36 -9.30 5.52
CA ASN A 40 -6.87 -9.44 4.15
C ASN A 40 -7.78 -8.26 3.75
N ALA A 41 -8.70 -7.84 4.63
CA ALA A 41 -9.54 -6.67 4.36
C ALA A 41 -8.72 -5.39 4.12
N ILE A 42 -7.67 -5.18 4.92
CA ILE A 42 -6.74 -4.05 4.74
C ILE A 42 -6.00 -4.16 3.40
N LEU A 43 -5.51 -5.34 3.02
CA LEU A 43 -4.81 -5.53 1.75
C LEU A 43 -5.71 -5.24 0.55
N VAL A 44 -6.96 -5.70 0.59
CA VAL A 44 -7.95 -5.45 -0.48
C VAL A 44 -8.25 -3.96 -0.64
N GLU A 45 -8.50 -3.24 0.46
CA GLU A 45 -8.76 -1.79 0.39
C GLU A 45 -7.50 -1.00 0.01
N ALA A 46 -6.32 -1.40 0.47
CA ALA A 46 -5.05 -0.81 0.07
C ALA A 46 -4.78 -1.01 -1.43
N ALA A 47 -5.11 -2.19 -1.97
CA ALA A 47 -5.05 -2.46 -3.40
C ALA A 47 -5.99 -1.53 -4.16
N LYS A 48 -7.26 -1.44 -3.75
CA LYS A 48 -8.23 -0.55 -4.37
C LYS A 48 -7.77 0.91 -4.36
N PHE A 49 -7.29 1.41 -3.21
CA PHE A 49 -6.78 2.77 -3.10
C PHE A 49 -5.58 3.02 -4.02
N SER A 50 -4.65 2.06 -4.10
CA SER A 50 -3.48 2.16 -4.98
C SER A 50 -3.87 2.19 -6.46
N GLU A 51 -4.86 1.42 -6.85
CA GLU A 51 -5.35 1.33 -8.23
C GLU A 51 -6.23 2.52 -8.63
N GLU A 52 -7.15 2.94 -7.76
CA GLU A 52 -8.18 3.95 -8.08
C GLU A 52 -7.77 5.39 -7.75
N VAL A 53 -6.82 5.59 -6.82
CA VAL A 53 -6.41 6.93 -6.34
C VAL A 53 -4.97 7.24 -6.68
N LEU A 54 -4.03 6.34 -6.37
CA LEU A 54 -2.60 6.61 -6.56
C LEU A 54 -2.15 6.44 -8.02
N SER A 55 -2.57 5.34 -8.67
CA SER A 55 -2.20 5.07 -10.06
C SER A 55 -2.60 6.20 -11.03
N PRO A 56 -3.80 6.80 -10.94
CA PRO A 56 -4.21 7.87 -11.85
C PRO A 56 -3.36 9.13 -11.75
N ILE A 57 -2.87 9.48 -10.56
CA ILE A 57 -2.06 10.69 -10.35
C ILE A 57 -0.57 10.48 -10.65
N ASN A 58 -0.11 9.23 -10.77
CA ASN A 58 1.31 8.91 -10.93
C ASN A 58 1.95 9.59 -12.15
N GLN A 59 1.34 9.44 -13.33
CA GLN A 59 1.87 10.01 -14.56
C GLN A 59 1.83 11.54 -14.55
N THR A 60 0.73 12.13 -14.07
CA THR A 60 0.57 13.59 -14.01
C THR A 60 1.54 14.21 -13.01
N GLY A 61 1.73 13.58 -11.85
CA GLY A 61 2.68 14.01 -10.83
C GLY A 61 4.13 14.01 -11.34
N ASP A 62 4.53 12.96 -12.08
CA ASP A 62 5.86 12.89 -12.71
C ASP A 62 6.07 13.99 -13.76
N GLN A 63 5.06 14.24 -14.59
CA GLN A 63 5.12 15.26 -15.64
C GLN A 63 5.15 16.70 -15.10
N GLN A 64 4.41 16.96 -14.03
CA GLN A 64 4.29 18.30 -13.44
C GLN A 64 5.45 18.61 -12.48
N GLY A 65 5.88 17.62 -11.69
CA GLY A 65 6.88 17.80 -10.64
C GLY A 65 6.47 18.81 -9.57
N CYS A 66 7.44 19.21 -8.74
CA CYS A 66 7.24 20.24 -7.72
C CYS A 66 8.07 21.49 -8.07
N THR A 67 7.50 22.67 -7.87
CA THR A 67 8.20 23.95 -8.03
C THR A 67 8.44 24.59 -6.68
N ARG A 68 9.70 24.87 -6.33
CA ARG A 68 10.04 25.66 -5.15
C ARG A 68 10.02 27.14 -5.49
N HIS A 69 9.29 27.92 -4.71
CA HIS A 69 9.21 29.36 -4.84
C HIS A 69 10.42 30.08 -4.21
N GLU A 70 10.59 31.38 -4.48
CA GLU A 70 11.71 32.19 -3.96
C GLU A 70 11.70 32.29 -2.42
N ASP A 71 10.51 32.35 -1.82
CA ASP A 71 10.30 32.35 -0.37
C ASP A 71 10.58 30.99 0.30
N GLY A 72 10.88 29.97 -0.50
CA GLY A 72 11.16 28.61 -0.06
C GLY A 72 9.96 27.72 0.11
N SER A 73 8.74 28.19 -0.17
CA SER A 73 7.55 27.35 -0.19
C SER A 73 7.54 26.38 -1.38
N VAL A 74 6.88 25.24 -1.19
CA VAL A 74 6.50 24.31 -2.26
C VAL A 74 4.99 24.12 -2.12
N PRO A 75 4.19 24.61 -3.08
CA PRO A 75 2.74 24.49 -3.01
C PRO A 75 2.33 23.01 -3.10
N THR A 76 1.34 22.65 -2.27
CA THR A 76 0.69 21.34 -2.22
C THR A 76 -0.46 21.25 -3.20
#